data_AF-A0A835BHF6-F1
#
_entry.id   AF-A0A835BHF6-F1
#
_cell.length_a   1.000
_cell.length_b   1.000
_cell.length_c   1.000
_cell.angle_alpha   90.00
_cell.angle_beta   90.00
_cell.angle_gamma   90.00
#
_symmetry.space_group_name_H-M   'P 1'
#
loop_
_entity.id
_entity.type
_entity.pdbx_description
1 polymer ?
#
loop_
_entity_poly.entity_id
_entity_poly.type
_entity_poly.pdbx_seq_one_letter_code
_entity_poly.pdbx_strand_id
1 'polypeptide(L)'
;MWRLPREEVHWILAQSNEPVCTRFRDLKRANPSLVPSPEEEKDPSTMLLYTCARICYEEEEKFAKFQAWVRCEYASKGFVEVDYDYFGRRAEAIRRSNEARDEVFKDYDLSSDDEDDYAGKLIKRTEVSYEILLEAVNC
;
A
#
# COMPACT_ATOMS: atom_id res chain seq x y z
N MET A 1 -14.89 13.69 16.70
CA MET A 1 -14.19 12.40 16.73
C MET A 1 -15.23 11.31 16.56
N TRP A 2 -14.87 10.26 15.83
CA TRP A 2 -15.73 9.12 15.53
C TRP A 2 -15.10 7.85 16.08
N ARG A 3 -15.88 7.03 16.78
CA ARG A 3 -15.40 5.75 17.32
C ARG A 3 -15.35 4.69 16.23
N LEU A 4 -14.18 4.08 16.01
CA LEU A 4 -14.05 3.00 15.05
C LEU A 4 -14.84 1.76 15.50
N PRO A 5 -15.53 1.07 14.57
CA PRO A 5 -16.08 -0.25 14.81
C PRO A 5 -14.99 -1.21 15.29
N ARG A 6 -15.37 -2.19 16.13
CA ARG A 6 -14.40 -3.16 16.68
C ARG A 6 -13.78 -3.98 15.55
N GLU A 7 -14.58 -4.34 14.56
CA GLU A 7 -14.18 -5.09 13.36
C GLU A 7 -13.10 -4.33 12.59
N GLU A 8 -13.25 -3.01 12.44
CA GLU A 8 -12.26 -2.16 11.77
C GLU A 8 -10.94 -2.11 12.56
N VAL A 9 -11.00 -1.96 13.88
CA VAL A 9 -9.80 -1.98 14.75
C VAL A 9 -9.07 -3.31 14.61
N HIS A 10 -9.78 -4.44 14.69
CA HIS A 10 -9.16 -5.75 14.51
C HIS A 10 -8.58 -5.93 13.11
N TRP A 11 -9.26 -5.44 12.07
CA TRP A 11 -8.77 -5.50 10.70
C TRP A 11 -7.48 -4.70 10.52
N ILE A 12 -7.42 -3.47 11.05
CA ILE A 12 -6.20 -2.64 11.04
C ILE A 12 -5.05 -3.36 11.73
N LEU A 13 -5.30 -3.95 12.90
CA LEU A 13 -4.27 -4.62 13.69
C LEU A 13 -3.81 -5.97 13.12
N ALA A 14 -4.64 -6.61 12.29
CA ALA A 14 -4.34 -7.88 11.64
C ALA A 14 -3.52 -7.73 10.34
N GLN A 15 -3.41 -6.51 9.80
CA GLN A 15 -2.60 -6.24 8.62
C GLN A 15 -1.09 -6.43 8.92
N SER A 16 -0.34 -6.96 7.94
CA SER A 16 1.11 -7.09 7.97
C SER A 16 1.81 -5.77 7.69
N ASN A 17 3.01 -5.56 8.23
CA ASN A 17 3.84 -4.39 7.91
C ASN A 17 4.89 -4.71 6.84
N GLU A 18 4.56 -5.59 5.90
CA GLU A 18 5.42 -5.93 4.78
C GLU A 18 4.66 -5.74 3.46
N PRO A 19 5.34 -5.23 2.41
CA PRO A 19 4.72 -5.10 1.10
C PRO A 19 4.19 -6.43 0.58
N VAL A 20 2.98 -6.39 0.01
CA VAL A 20 2.34 -7.56 -0.61
C VAL A 20 3.15 -8.07 -1.81
N CYS A 21 3.68 -7.14 -2.62
CA CYS A 21 4.44 -7.45 -3.82
C CYS A 21 5.76 -8.17 -3.50
N THR A 22 5.90 -9.40 -3.97
CA THR A 22 7.13 -10.21 -3.80
C THR A 22 8.34 -9.56 -4.46
N ARG A 23 8.17 -8.93 -5.64
CA ARG A 23 9.26 -8.24 -6.34
C ARG A 23 9.86 -7.11 -5.50
N PHE A 24 9.05 -6.36 -4.75
CA PHE A 24 9.56 -5.31 -3.86
C PHE A 24 10.34 -5.89 -2.67
N ARG A 25 9.86 -7.01 -2.10
CA ARG A 25 10.55 -7.71 -1.02
C ARG A 25 11.88 -8.30 -1.47
N ASP A 26 11.91 -8.93 -2.64
CA ASP A 26 13.14 -9.46 -3.22
C ASP A 26 14.12 -8.34 -3.57
N LEU A 27 13.62 -7.24 -4.13
CA LEU A 27 14.43 -6.04 -4.42
C LEU A 27 15.04 -5.46 -3.13
N LYS A 28 14.26 -5.30 -2.07
CA LYS A 28 14.75 -4.81 -0.77
C LYS A 28 15.76 -5.76 -0.13
N ARG A 29 15.57 -7.07 -0.29
CA ARG A 29 16.52 -8.08 0.21
C ARG A 29 17.85 -8.01 -0.52
N ALA A 30 17.82 -7.86 -1.85
CA ALA A 30 19.03 -7.75 -2.67
C ALA A 30 19.72 -6.38 -2.49
N ASN A 31 18.92 -5.32 -2.35
CA ASN A 31 19.37 -3.94 -2.24
C ASN A 31 18.63 -3.21 -1.10
N PRO A 32 19.12 -3.29 0.15
CA PRO A 32 18.46 -2.69 1.31
C PRO A 32 18.30 -1.17 1.25
N SER A 33 19.15 -0.44 0.52
CA SER A 33 19.03 1.01 0.39
C SER A 33 17.97 1.42 -0.64
N LEU A 34 17.54 0.50 -1.51
CA LEU A 34 16.69 0.79 -2.67
C LEU A 34 17.24 1.94 -3.52
N VAL A 35 18.57 1.99 -3.68
CA VAL A 35 19.26 2.93 -4.56
C VAL A 35 19.77 2.16 -5.77
N PRO A 36 19.29 2.46 -6.99
CA PRO A 36 19.75 1.78 -8.20
C PRO A 36 21.24 2.03 -8.45
N SER A 37 21.91 1.07 -9.08
CA SER A 37 23.26 1.24 -9.62
C SER A 37 23.25 2.09 -10.91
N PRO A 38 24.41 2.67 -11.31
CA PRO A 38 24.50 3.46 -12.54
C PRO A 38 24.10 2.68 -13.81
N GLU A 39 24.24 1.36 -13.81
CA GLU A 39 23.77 0.49 -14.89
C GLU A 39 22.25 0.35 -14.89
N GLU A 40 21.63 0.14 -13.73
CA GLU A 40 20.18 0.03 -13.55
C GLU A 40 19.45 1.34 -13.85
N GLU A 41 20.09 2.49 -13.57
CA GLU A 41 19.53 3.81 -13.88
C GLU A 41 19.26 4.03 -15.37
N LYS A 42 19.92 3.26 -16.25
CA LYS A 42 19.73 3.35 -17.70
C LYS A 42 18.44 2.68 -18.18
N ASP A 43 17.85 1.80 -17.38
CA ASP A 43 16.60 1.12 -17.70
C ASP A 43 15.40 1.81 -17.03
N PRO A 44 14.49 2.45 -17.80
CA PRO A 44 13.32 3.12 -17.25
C PRO A 44 12.40 2.19 -16.44
N SER A 45 12.31 0.91 -16.82
CA SER A 45 11.44 -0.06 -16.14
C SER A 45 11.98 -0.40 -14.75
N THR A 46 13.29 -0.59 -14.65
CA THR A 46 13.99 -0.77 -13.37
C THR A 46 13.85 0.48 -12.49
N MET A 47 14.04 1.69 -13.05
CA MET A 47 13.85 2.94 -12.30
C MET A 47 12.42 3.10 -11.74
N LEU A 48 11.41 2.70 -12.52
CA LEU A 48 10.02 2.69 -12.06
C LEU A 48 9.85 1.69 -10.91
N LEU A 49 10.41 0.49 -11.01
CA LEU A 49 10.36 -0.53 -9.96
C LEU A 49 10.97 -0.02 -8.64
N TYR A 50 12.15 0.63 -8.69
CA TYR A 50 12.80 1.24 -7.52
C TYR A 50 11.94 2.36 -6.91
N THR A 51 11.35 3.20 -7.76
CA THR A 51 10.44 4.28 -7.32
C THR A 51 9.23 3.71 -6.59
N CYS A 52 8.53 2.75 -7.19
CA CYS A 52 7.37 2.11 -6.59
C CYS A 52 7.73 1.41 -5.28
N ALA A 53 8.83 0.64 -5.25
CA ALA A 53 9.27 -0.04 -4.03
C ALA A 53 9.53 0.95 -2.89
N ARG A 54 10.20 2.08 -3.17
CA ARG A 54 10.46 3.11 -2.15
C ARG A 54 9.17 3.71 -1.60
N ILE A 55 8.23 4.06 -2.47
CA ILE A 55 6.91 4.59 -2.06
C ILE A 55 6.20 3.56 -1.18
N CYS A 56 6.13 2.30 -1.60
CA CYS A 56 5.50 1.25 -0.81
C CYS A 56 6.12 1.11 0.58
N TYR A 57 7.45 1.06 0.68
CA TYR A 57 8.10 0.94 2.00
C TYR A 57 7.92 2.17 2.89
N GLU A 58 7.88 3.37 2.32
CA GLU A 58 7.59 4.60 3.08
C GLU A 58 6.17 4.57 3.64
N GLU A 59 5.20 4.15 2.82
CA GLU A 59 3.81 4.01 3.24
C GLU A 59 3.67 2.90 4.30
N GLU A 60 4.27 1.72 4.12
CA GLU A 60 4.26 0.66 5.15
C GLU A 60 4.80 1.16 6.51
N GLU A 61 5.82 2.04 6.51
CA GLU A 61 6.33 2.65 7.73
C GLU A 61 5.30 3.58 8.39
N LYS A 62 4.61 4.41 7.60
CA LYS A 62 3.51 5.27 8.09
C LYS A 62 2.38 4.42 8.68
N PHE A 63 2.05 3.30 8.04
CA PHE A 63 0.99 2.41 8.50
C PHE A 63 1.37 1.73 9.81
N ALA A 64 2.62 1.27 9.92
CA ALA A 64 3.13 0.65 11.14
C ALA A 64 3.06 1.61 12.34
N LYS A 65 3.34 2.91 12.13
CA LYS A 65 3.18 3.96 13.16
C LYS A 65 1.72 4.12 13.56
N PHE A 66 0.80 4.14 12.60
CA PHE A 66 -0.63 4.20 12.87
C PHE A 66 -1.12 2.97 13.63
N GLN A 67 -0.73 1.77 13.21
CA GLN A 67 -1.05 0.54 13.95
C GLN A 67 -0.53 0.60 15.38
N ALA A 68 0.68 1.10 15.61
CA ALA A 68 1.23 1.26 16.96
C ALA A 68 0.37 2.21 17.81
N TRP A 69 -0.07 3.34 17.24
CA TRP A 69 -1.02 4.24 17.89
C TRP A 69 -2.36 3.57 18.20
N VAL A 70 -2.94 2.83 17.25
CA VAL A 70 -4.18 2.05 17.44
C VAL A 70 -4.03 1.04 18.58
N ARG A 71 -2.89 0.33 18.66
CA ARG A 71 -2.60 -0.61 19.77
C ARG A 71 -2.59 0.11 21.11
N CYS A 72 -1.92 1.27 21.20
CA CYS A 72 -1.85 2.06 22.43
C CYS A 72 -3.22 2.57 22.87
N GLU A 73 -3.98 3.18 21.96
CA GLU A 73 -5.33 3.70 22.23
C GLU A 73 -6.28 2.59 22.66
N TYR A 74 -6.29 1.48 21.91
CA TYR A 74 -7.17 0.36 22.21
C TYR A 74 -6.82 -0.31 23.55
N ALA A 75 -5.53 -0.43 23.89
CA ALA A 75 -5.10 -0.96 25.18
C ALA A 75 -5.46 -0.03 26.36
N SER A 76 -5.45 1.29 26.15
CA SER A 76 -5.75 2.28 27.18
C SER A 76 -7.25 2.45 27.43
N LYS A 77 -8.06 2.54 26.36
CA LYS A 77 -9.48 2.92 26.42
C LYS A 77 -10.45 1.79 26.12
N GLY A 78 -9.97 0.70 25.50
CA GLY A 78 -10.82 -0.37 24.96
C GLY A 78 -11.55 0.01 23.66
N PHE A 79 -11.21 1.15 23.07
CA PHE A 79 -11.72 1.64 21.78
C PHE A 79 -10.75 2.66 21.18
N VAL A 80 -10.96 2.98 19.90
CA VAL A 80 -10.16 3.95 19.14
C VAL A 80 -11.10 5.01 18.58
N GLU A 81 -10.73 6.27 18.74
CA GLU A 81 -11.43 7.43 18.18
C GLU A 81 -10.56 8.11 17.14
N VAL A 82 -11.13 8.34 15.97
CA VAL A 82 -10.49 9.06 14.86
C VAL A 82 -11.17 10.42 14.65
N ASP A 83 -10.58 11.31 13.86
CA ASP A 83 -11.27 12.53 13.45
C ASP A 83 -12.48 12.23 12.54
N TYR A 84 -13.34 13.22 12.30
CA TYR A 84 -14.52 13.05 11.48
C TYR A 84 -14.20 12.83 9.99
N ASP A 85 -13.02 13.26 9.55
CA ASP A 85 -12.61 13.22 8.15
C ASP A 85 -11.96 11.89 7.77
N TYR A 86 -11.60 11.04 8.74
CA TYR A 86 -10.96 9.74 8.52
C TYR A 86 -11.64 8.88 7.43
N PHE A 87 -12.97 8.70 7.52
CA PHE A 87 -13.70 7.90 6.51
C PHE A 87 -13.76 8.59 5.16
N GLY A 88 -13.83 9.93 5.14
CA GLY A 88 -13.77 10.71 3.91
C GLY A 88 -12.42 10.56 3.23
N ARG A 89 -11.33 10.75 3.97
CA ARG A 89 -9.96 10.56 3.48
C ARG A 89 -9.71 9.12 3.02
N ARG A 90 -10.22 8.12 3.74
CA ARG A 90 -10.16 6.72 3.33
C ARG A 90 -10.90 6.45 2.03
N ALA A 91 -12.14 6.93 1.90
CA ALA A 91 -12.92 6.74 0.67
C ALA A 91 -12.24 7.42 -0.53
N GLU A 92 -11.63 8.57 -0.29
CA GLU A 92 -10.97 9.37 -1.31
C GLU A 92 -9.64 8.74 -1.75
N ALA A 93 -8.87 8.19 -0.80
CA ALA A 93 -7.72 7.33 -1.06
C ALA A 93 -8.06 6.11 -1.92
N ILE A 94 -9.14 5.41 -1.58
CA ILE A 94 -9.66 4.27 -2.36
C ILE A 94 -9.97 4.69 -3.78
N ARG A 95 -10.66 5.82 -3.95
CA ARG A 95 -11.01 6.34 -5.26
C ARG A 95 -9.76 6.67 -6.08
N ARG A 96 -8.79 7.38 -5.51
CA ARG A 96 -7.54 7.74 -6.22
C ARG A 96 -6.72 6.52 -6.64
N SER A 97 -6.54 5.55 -5.75
CA SER A 97 -5.82 4.31 -6.08
C SER A 97 -6.53 3.55 -7.20
N ASN A 98 -7.86 3.44 -7.16
CA ASN A 98 -8.63 2.81 -8.24
C ASN A 98 -8.51 3.57 -9.57
N GLU A 99 -8.58 4.90 -9.56
CA GLU A 99 -8.43 5.72 -10.77
C GLU A 99 -7.02 5.62 -11.37
N ALA A 100 -5.99 5.67 -10.52
CA ALA A 100 -4.60 5.52 -10.96
C ALA A 100 -4.38 4.13 -11.58
N ARG A 101 -4.94 3.08 -10.98
CA ARG A 101 -4.91 1.72 -11.54
C ARG A 101 -5.64 1.63 -12.87
N ASP A 102 -6.84 2.19 -12.95
CA ASP A 102 -7.62 2.16 -14.19
C ASP A 102 -6.90 2.89 -15.33
N GLU A 103 -6.19 3.98 -15.03
CA GLU A 103 -5.37 4.68 -16.03
C GLU A 103 -4.09 3.88 -16.39
N VAL A 104 -3.37 3.34 -15.41
CA VAL A 104 -2.15 2.52 -15.64
C VAL A 104 -2.47 1.26 -16.46
N PHE A 105 -3.63 0.64 -16.21
CA PHE A 105 -4.06 -0.59 -16.88
C PHE A 105 -5.07 -0.35 -18.01
N LYS A 106 -5.27 0.90 -18.44
CA LYS A 106 -6.26 1.26 -19.47
C LYS A 106 -5.95 0.65 -20.83
N ASP A 107 -4.67 0.60 -21.16
CA ASP A 107 -4.15 0.09 -22.42
C ASP A 107 -3.60 -1.35 -22.27
N TYR A 108 -3.71 -1.95 -21.08
CA TYR A 108 -3.34 -3.34 -20.83
C TYR A 108 -4.47 -4.26 -21.28
N ASP A 109 -4.23 -5.03 -22.35
CA ASP A 109 -5.16 -6.05 -22.82
C ASP A 109 -5.13 -7.28 -21.91
N LEU A 110 -5.93 -7.24 -20.83
CA LEU A 110 -6.06 -8.32 -19.86
C LEU A 110 -6.69 -9.61 -20.44
N SER A 111 -7.07 -9.60 -21.73
CA SER A 111 -7.58 -10.78 -22.45
C SER A 111 -6.47 -11.69 -23.00
N SER A 112 -5.22 -11.23 -23.05
CA SER A 112 -4.09 -12.07 -23.48
C SER A 112 -3.76 -13.09 -22.39
N ASP A 113 -3.76 -14.38 -22.73
CA ASP A 113 -3.49 -15.51 -21.80
C ASP A 113 -1.98 -15.78 -21.68
N ASP A 114 -1.14 -14.77 -21.93
CA ASP A 114 0.31 -14.88 -21.85
C ASP A 114 0.77 -14.89 -20.39
N GLU A 115 1.56 -15.91 -20.02
CA GLU A 115 2.06 -16.16 -18.66
C GLU A 115 2.87 -14.99 -18.06
N ASP A 116 3.38 -14.07 -18.89
CA ASP A 116 4.10 -12.86 -18.46
C ASP A 116 3.16 -11.75 -17.93
N ASP A 117 1.85 -11.84 -18.20
CA ASP A 117 0.79 -10.91 -17.74
C ASP A 117 0.22 -11.30 -16.36
N TYR A 118 0.61 -12.45 -15.82
CA TYR A 118 0.10 -12.93 -14.53
C TYR A 118 0.49 -11.99 -13.37
N ALA A 119 1.65 -11.32 -13.47
CA ALA A 119 2.10 -10.34 -12.49
C ALA A 119 1.26 -9.05 -12.52
N GLY A 120 0.90 -8.53 -13.71
CA GLY A 120 0.04 -7.35 -13.86
C GLY A 120 -1.39 -7.62 -13.38
N LYS A 121 -1.93 -8.80 -13.73
CA LYS A 121 -3.22 -9.30 -13.24
C LYS A 121 -3.25 -9.53 -11.72
N LEU A 122 -2.15 -10.02 -11.12
CA LEU A 122 -2.00 -10.16 -9.68
C LEU A 122 -1.95 -8.79 -9.00
N ILE A 123 -1.12 -7.86 -9.46
CA ILE A 123 -1.04 -6.47 -8.95
C ILE A 123 -2.43 -5.81 -8.96
N LYS A 124 -3.19 -5.97 -10.05
CA LYS A 124 -4.58 -5.51 -10.13
C LYS A 124 -5.52 -6.21 -9.11
N ARG A 125 -5.26 -7.46 -8.70
CA ARG A 125 -6.13 -8.20 -7.75
C ARG A 125 -5.72 -8.15 -6.28
N THR A 126 -4.43 -8.04 -5.94
CA THR A 126 -3.93 -8.25 -4.57
C THR A 126 -3.69 -6.97 -3.75
N GLU A 127 -3.58 -5.78 -4.37
CA GLU A 127 -3.24 -4.53 -3.65
C GLU A 127 -4.45 -3.72 -3.15
N VAL A 128 -5.65 -4.31 -3.14
CA VAL A 128 -6.89 -3.63 -2.69
C VAL A 128 -6.91 -3.33 -1.18
N SER A 129 -5.90 -3.74 -0.40
CA SER A 129 -5.97 -3.63 1.08
C SER A 129 -5.00 -2.64 1.73
N TYR A 130 -3.83 -2.35 1.14
CA TYR A 130 -2.76 -1.63 1.84
C TYR A 130 -2.62 -0.15 1.46
N GLU A 131 -2.57 0.21 0.17
CA GLU A 131 -2.54 1.63 -0.26
C GLU A 131 -3.78 2.42 0.21
N ILE A 132 -4.91 1.72 0.26
CA ILE A 132 -6.24 2.22 0.65
C ILE A 132 -6.32 2.71 2.10
N LEU A 133 -5.50 2.14 2.99
CA LEU A 133 -5.46 2.52 4.40
C LEU A 133 -4.58 3.73 4.68
N LEU A 134 -3.67 4.06 3.77
CA LEU A 134 -2.48 4.84 4.07
C LEU A 134 -2.62 6.34 3.77
N GLU A 135 -3.26 6.69 2.66
CA GLU A 135 -3.68 8.08 2.43
C GLU A 135 -4.77 8.54 3.42
N ALA A 136 -5.51 7.62 4.05
CA ALA A 136 -6.47 7.94 5.12
C ALA A 136 -5.81 8.42 6.42
N VAL A 137 -4.56 7.98 6.64
CA VAL A 137 -3.76 8.17 7.85
C VAL A 137 -2.86 9.40 7.79
N ASN A 138 -2.62 10.00 6.62
CA ASN A 138 -1.74 11.18 6.44
C ASN A 138 -2.34 12.53 6.91
N CYS A 139 -2.88 12.56 8.14
CA CYS A 139 -2.84 13.74 9.00
C CYS A 139 -2.26 13.36 10.36
#